data_AF-A0A3B9WRA1-F1
#
_entry.id   AF-A0A3B9WRA1-F1
#
_cell.length_a   1.000
_cell.length_b   1.000
_cell.length_c   1.000
_cell.angle_alpha   90.00
_cell.angle_beta   90.00
_cell.angle_gamma   90.00
#
_symmetry.space_group_name_H-M   'P 1'
#
loop_
_entity.id
_entity.type
_entity.pdbx_description
1 polymer ?
#
loop_
_entity_poly.entity_id
_entity_poly.type
_entity_poly.pdbx_seq_one_letter_code
_entity_poly.pdbx_strand_id
1 'polypeptide(L)'
;MDCQEANGNISRFIDDGLTGDELSAFLLHIDTCRECYEELETNYLIKESLSRLEVEEGASFNIHEELHKKLKVCEQLVGLHNIALLSRRVILLIAALCVGICIVSMYL
;
A
#
# COMPACT_ATOMS: atom_id res chain seq x y z
N MET A 1 -9.72 5.95 -3.22
CA MET A 1 -10.34 6.53 -2.01
C MET A 1 -10.44 8.05 -2.18
N ASP A 2 -11.34 8.66 -1.41
CA ASP A 2 -11.46 10.13 -1.26
C ASP A 2 -10.70 10.63 -0.02
N CYS A 3 -10.67 11.95 0.19
CA CYS A 3 -9.94 12.56 1.32
C CYS A 3 -10.51 12.15 2.68
N GLN A 4 -11.82 11.93 2.79
CA GLN A 4 -12.44 11.54 4.06
C GLN A 4 -11.99 10.14 4.47
N GLU A 5 -12.01 9.21 3.51
CA GLU A 5 -11.54 7.84 3.70
C GLU A 5 -10.02 7.80 3.93
N ALA A 6 -9.24 8.60 3.19
CA ALA A 6 -7.80 8.72 3.38
C ALA A 6 -7.46 9.18 4.80
N ASN A 7 -8.09 10.27 5.27
CA ASN A 7 -7.88 10.80 6.62
C ASN A 7 -8.24 9.78 7.70
N GLY A 8 -9.35 9.04 7.53
CA GLY A 8 -9.73 7.96 8.44
C GLY A 8 -8.74 6.78 8.47
N ASN A 9 -7.94 6.61 7.42
CA ASN A 9 -6.96 5.54 7.29
C ASN A 9 -5.55 5.94 7.77
N ILE A 10 -5.27 7.21 8.09
CA ILE A 10 -3.94 7.68 8.50
C ILE A 10 -3.41 6.89 9.71
N SER A 11 -4.17 6.82 10.80
CA SER A 11 -3.71 6.08 12.00
C SER A 11 -3.47 4.60 11.68
N ARG A 12 -4.36 3.98 10.90
CA ARG A 12 -4.21 2.59 10.47
C ARG A 12 -2.97 2.39 9.60
N PHE A 13 -2.65 3.33 8.71
CA PHE A 13 -1.42 3.28 7.92
C PHE A 13 -0.18 3.37 8.81
N ILE A 14 -0.16 4.30 9.76
CA ILE A 14 0.97 4.46 10.69
C ILE A 14 1.18 3.17 11.49
N ASP A 15 0.09 2.53 11.91
CA ASP A 15 0.06 1.26 12.66
C ASP A 15 0.18 -0.02 11.79
N ASP A 16 0.51 0.10 10.50
CA ASP A 16 0.63 -1.05 9.58
C ASP A 16 -0.65 -1.93 9.47
N GLY A 17 -1.82 -1.32 9.67
CA GLY A 17 -3.14 -1.97 9.72
C GLY A 17 -3.99 -1.86 8.45
N LEU A 18 -3.42 -1.43 7.32
CA LEU A 18 -4.10 -1.41 6.02
C LEU A 18 -3.89 -2.74 5.27
N THR A 19 -4.95 -3.26 4.67
CA THR A 19 -4.87 -4.41 3.76
C THR A 19 -4.25 -4.01 2.41
N GLY A 20 -3.88 -4.99 1.55
CA GLY A 20 -3.22 -4.71 0.27
C GLY A 20 -4.00 -3.75 -0.64
N ASP A 21 -5.32 -3.91 -0.73
CA ASP A 21 -6.17 -3.05 -1.57
C ASP A 21 -6.36 -1.66 -0.93
N GLU A 22 -6.56 -1.59 0.40
CA GLU A 22 -6.66 -0.32 1.14
C GLU A 22 -5.35 0.47 1.07
N LEU A 23 -4.21 -0.19 1.29
CA LEU A 23 -2.88 0.39 1.20
C LEU A 23 -2.62 0.91 -0.22
N SER A 24 -2.95 0.12 -1.24
CA SER A 24 -2.80 0.56 -2.63
C SER A 24 -3.61 1.81 -2.93
N ALA A 25 -4.87 1.86 -2.48
CA ALA A 25 -5.73 3.02 -2.68
C ALA A 25 -5.24 4.24 -1.88
N PHE A 26 -4.68 4.02 -0.68
CA PHE A 26 -4.16 5.06 0.19
C PHE A 26 -2.91 5.73 -0.39
N LEU A 27 -1.92 4.92 -0.78
CA LEU A 27 -0.69 5.41 -1.41
C LEU A 27 -0.98 6.21 -2.68
N LEU A 28 -1.89 5.72 -3.54
CA LEU A 28 -2.29 6.44 -4.74
C LEU A 28 -2.94 7.80 -4.43
N HIS A 29 -3.72 7.88 -3.34
CA HIS A 29 -4.38 9.11 -2.97
C HIS A 29 -3.37 10.15 -2.45
N ILE A 30 -2.48 9.78 -1.53
CA ILE A 30 -1.48 10.72 -0.97
C ILE A 30 -0.43 11.15 -1.99
N ASP A 31 -0.14 10.34 -3.02
CA ASP A 31 0.73 10.73 -4.14
C ASP A 31 0.12 11.86 -4.99
N THR A 32 -1.22 11.92 -5.06
CA THR A 32 -1.95 12.88 -5.90
C THR A 32 -2.61 14.02 -5.12
N CYS A 33 -2.75 13.87 -3.80
CA CYS A 33 -3.37 14.85 -2.92
C CYS A 33 -2.39 15.34 -1.85
N ARG A 34 -1.85 16.54 -2.08
CA ARG A 34 -0.89 17.19 -1.18
C ARG A 34 -1.43 17.39 0.24
N GLU A 35 -2.69 17.80 0.38
CA GLU A 35 -3.30 18.04 1.71
C GLU A 35 -3.33 16.76 2.55
N CYS A 36 -3.71 15.63 1.95
CA CYS A 36 -3.72 14.34 2.66
C CYS A 36 -2.30 13.84 2.97
N TYR A 37 -1.32 14.12 2.11
CA TYR A 37 0.09 13.84 2.40
C TYR A 37 0.60 14.66 3.60
N GLU A 38 0.33 15.97 3.63
CA GLU A 38 0.75 16.85 4.73
C GLU A 38 0.10 16.46 6.07
N GLU A 39 -1.17 16.03 6.05
CA GLU A 39 -1.85 15.50 7.23
C GLU A 39 -1.21 14.18 7.70
N LEU A 40 -0.94 13.25 6.78
CA LEU A 40 -0.23 12.00 7.09
C LEU A 40 1.15 12.29 7.72
N GLU A 41 1.93 13.18 7.11
CA GLU A 41 3.26 13.54 7.58
C GLU A 41 3.21 14.11 9.00
N THR A 42 2.31 15.06 9.23
CA THR A 42 2.14 15.68 10.55
C THR A 42 1.78 14.64 11.62
N ASN A 43 0.80 13.77 11.34
CA ASN A 43 0.37 12.72 12.29
C ASN A 43 1.47 11.70 12.58
N TYR A 44 2.23 11.29 11.55
CA TYR A 44 3.36 10.38 11.70
C TYR A 44 4.44 11.00 12.58
N LEU A 45 4.83 12.25 12.31
CA LEU A 45 5.84 12.98 13.09
C LEU A 45 5.44 13.13 14.56
N ILE A 46 4.19 13.51 14.84
CA ILE A 46 3.70 13.66 16.22
C ILE A 46 3.80 12.33 16.96
N LYS A 47 3.29 11.25 16.36
CA LYS A 47 3.26 9.94 16.99
C LYS A 47 4.66 9.38 17.26
N GLU A 48 5.53 9.46 16.26
CA GLU A 48 6.90 8.96 16.38
C GLU A 48 7.74 9.80 17.34
N SER A 49 7.56 11.13 17.33
CA SER A 49 8.22 12.03 18.28
C SER A 49 7.81 11.71 19.72
N LEU A 50 6.52 11.49 19.98
CA LEU A 50 6.04 11.13 21.32
C LEU A 50 6.57 9.75 21.75
N SER A 51 6.48 8.75 20.87
CA SER A 51 6.99 7.40 21.16
C SER A 51 8.48 7.40 21.50
N ARG A 52 9.28 8.27 20.88
CA ARG A 52 10.72 8.39 21.14
C ARG A 52 11.08 9.25 22.34
N LEU A 53 10.20 10.14 22.79
CA LEU A 53 10.41 10.83 24.07
C LEU A 53 10.21 9.88 25.26
N GLU A 54 9.39 8.85 25.09
CA GLU A 54 9.12 7.82 26.10
C GLU A 54 10.26 6.78 26.19
N VAL A 55 11.01 6.58 25.11
CA VAL A 55 12.14 5.65 25.04
C VAL A 55 13.43 6.47 25.15
N GLU A 56 14.30 6.22 26.14
CA GLU A 56 15.61 6.90 26.29
C GLU A 56 16.61 6.53 25.17
N GLU A 57 16.20 6.55 23.91
CA GLU A 57 17.04 6.26 22.76
C GLU A 57 17.55 7.56 22.15
N GLY A 58 18.85 7.84 22.35
CA GLY A 58 19.58 8.94 21.75
C GLY A 58 19.82 8.80 20.23
N ALA A 59 18.88 8.21 19.50
CA ALA A 59 18.97 7.94 18.07
C ALA A 59 18.59 9.15 17.21
N SER A 60 19.20 9.23 16.02
CA SER A 60 19.10 10.32 15.05
C SER A 60 17.65 10.72 14.74
N PHE A 61 17.40 12.04 14.73
CA PHE A 61 16.08 12.68 14.69
C PHE A 61 15.43 12.79 13.29
N ASN A 62 15.89 12.04 12.28
CA ASN A 62 15.39 12.20 10.91
C ASN A 62 14.10 11.40 10.64
N ILE A 63 13.04 11.72 11.39
CA ILE A 63 11.73 11.07 11.31
C ILE A 63 11.12 11.23 9.90
N HIS A 64 11.38 12.36 9.23
CA HIS A 64 10.94 12.58 7.84
C HIS A 64 11.55 11.56 6.87
N GLU A 65 12.85 11.26 7.01
CA GLU A 65 13.51 10.27 6.17
C GLU A 65 12.97 8.85 6.42
N GLU A 66 12.60 8.55 7.67
CA GLU A 66 11.95 7.27 8.01
C GLU A 66 10.56 7.14 7.39
N LEU A 67 9.74 8.20 7.44
CA LEU A 67 8.44 8.21 6.76
C LEU A 67 8.61 7.98 5.25
N HIS A 68 9.56 8.67 4.63
CA HIS A 68 9.84 8.51 3.21
C HIS A 68 10.30 7.09 2.86
N LYS A 69 11.14 6.48 3.71
CA LYS A 69 11.53 5.06 3.56
C LYS A 69 10.32 4.13 3.71
N LYS A 70 9.45 4.35 4.70
CA LYS A 70 8.22 3.56 4.89
C LYS A 70 7.33 3.63 3.66
N LEU A 71 7.06 4.82 3.15
CA LEU A 71 6.26 5.04 1.94
C LEU A 71 6.83 4.28 0.74
N LYS A 72 8.14 4.39 0.51
CA LYS A 72 8.82 3.67 -0.58
C LYS A 72 8.70 2.15 -0.47
N VAL A 73 8.81 1.60 0.75
CA VAL A 73 8.62 0.16 0.98
C VAL A 73 7.17 -0.23 0.70
N CYS A 74 6.20 0.54 1.18
CA CYS A 74 4.78 0.29 0.92
C CYS A 74 4.44 0.33 -0.57
N GLU A 75 4.99 1.28 -1.34
CA GLU A 75 4.83 1.35 -2.80
C GLU A 75 5.34 0.07 -3.49
N GLN A 76 6.50 -0.43 -3.07
CA GLN A 76 7.05 -1.68 -3.58
C GLN A 76 6.16 -2.88 -3.24
N LEU A 77 5.64 -2.96 -2.01
CA LEU A 77 4.72 -4.02 -1.59
C LEU A 77 3.43 -4.03 -2.40
N VAL A 78 2.85 -2.85 -2.64
CA VAL A 78 1.66 -2.69 -3.50
C VAL A 78 1.96 -3.09 -4.93
N GLY A 79 3.13 -2.74 -5.47
CA GLY A 79 3.58 -3.20 -6.78
C GLY A 79 3.58 -4.73 -6.90
N LEU A 80 4.13 -5.42 -5.91
CA LEU A 80 4.14 -6.89 -5.85
C LEU A 80 2.74 -7.48 -5.71
N HIS A 81 1.89 -6.91 -4.85
CA HIS A 81 0.49 -7.31 -4.68
C HIS A 81 -0.29 -7.21 -6.00
N ASN A 82 -0.16 -6.09 -6.70
CA ASN A 82 -0.83 -5.88 -7.99
C ASN A 82 -0.33 -6.84 -9.08
N ILE A 83 0.97 -7.14 -9.11
CA ILE A 83 1.54 -8.15 -10.02
C ILE A 83 0.96 -9.54 -9.73
N ALA A 84 0.82 -9.92 -8.45
CA ALA A 84 0.25 -11.21 -8.06
C ALA A 84 -1.25 -11.33 -8.44
N LEU A 85 -2.01 -10.25 -8.29
CA LEU A 85 -3.41 -10.22 -8.71
C LEU A 85 -3.56 -10.32 -10.24
N LEU A 86 -2.70 -9.61 -11.00
CA LEU A 86 -2.67 -9.68 -12.45
C LEU A 86 -2.27 -11.07 -12.94
N SER A 87 -1.23 -11.67 -12.35
CA SER A 87 -0.77 -13.01 -12.72
C SER A 87 -1.88 -14.05 -12.51
N ARG A 88 -2.62 -13.98 -11.41
CA ARG A 88 -3.79 -14.83 -11.16
C ARG A 88 -4.84 -14.72 -12.28
N ARG A 89 -5.19 -13.49 -12.70
CA ARG A 89 -6.17 -13.26 -13.78
C ARG A 89 -5.69 -13.83 -15.11
N VAL A 90 -4.43 -13.61 -15.46
CA VAL A 90 -3.82 -14.12 -16.70
C VAL A 90 -3.80 -15.64 -16.72
N ILE A 91 -3.41 -16.29 -15.62
CA ILE A 91 -3.40 -17.75 -15.50
C ILE A 91 -4.80 -18.34 -15.72
N LEU A 92 -5.83 -17.74 -15.14
CA LEU A 92 -7.22 -18.21 -15.31
C LEU A 92 -7.69 -18.09 -16.76
N LEU A 93 -7.35 -17.00 -17.45
CA LEU A 93 -7.68 -16.81 -18.87
C LEU A 93 -6.97 -17.84 -19.75
N ILE A 94 -5.68 -18.08 -19.51
CA ILE A 94 -4.90 -19.08 -20.24
C ILE A 94 -5.50 -20.48 -20.02
N ALA A 95 -5.81 -20.84 -18.78
CA ALA A 95 -6.41 -22.14 -18.46
C ALA A 95 -7.76 -22.33 -19.18
N ALA A 96 -8.63 -21.31 -19.18
CA ALA A 96 -9.91 -21.35 -19.88
C ALA A 96 -9.74 -21.54 -21.40
N LEU A 97 -8.77 -20.84 -22.02
CA LEU A 97 -8.43 -21.01 -23.43
C LEU A 97 -7.93 -22.43 -23.74
N CYS A 98 -7.03 -22.97 -22.92
CA CYS A 98 -6.54 -24.35 -23.07
C CYS A 98 -7.67 -25.37 -23.01
N VAL A 99 -8.59 -25.24 -22.03
CA VAL A 99 -9.76 -26.12 -21.92
C VAL A 99 -10.65 -26.01 -23.17
N GLY A 100 -10.91 -24.80 -23.65
CA GLY A 100 -11.69 -24.58 -24.87
C GLY A 100 -11.07 -25.25 -26.10
N ILE A 101 -9.75 -25.11 -26.28
CA ILE A 101 -9.01 -25.76 -27.36
C ILE A 101 -9.09 -27.28 -27.26
N CYS A 102 -8.90 -27.86 -26.06
CA CYS A 102 -8.98 -29.29 -25.84
C CYS A 102 -10.38 -29.84 -26.20
N ILE A 103 -11.44 -29.14 -25.80
CA ILE A 103 -12.82 -29.51 -26.14
C ILE A 103 -12.99 -29.51 -27.66
N VAL A 104 -12.63 -28.43 -28.35
CA VAL A 104 -12.76 -28.34 -29.81
C VAL A 104 -11.99 -29.47 -30.50
N SER A 105 -10.78 -29.77 -30.04
CA SER A 105 -9.97 -30.87 -30.60
C SER A 105 -10.52 -32.27 -30.36
N MET A 106 -11.41 -32.45 -29.37
CA MET A 106 -12.08 -33.73 -29.10
C MET A 106 -13.30 -33.95 -30.01
N TYR A 107 -13.90 -32.86 -30.50
CA TYR A 107 -15.08 -32.90 -31.36
C TYR A 107 -14.76 -32.81 -32.86
N LEU A 108 -13.50 -32.52 -33.22
CA LEU A 108 -13.00 -32.47 -34.60
C LEU A 108 -12.34 -33.80 -34.98
#